data_AF-A0A8S8YIJ9-F1
#
_entry.id   AF-A0A8S8YIJ9-F1
#
_cell.length_a   1.000
_cell.length_b   1.000
_cell.length_c   1.000
_cell.angle_alpha   90.00
_cell.angle_beta   90.00
_cell.angle_gamma   90.00
#
_symmetry.space_group_name_H-M   'P 1'
#
loop_
_entity.id
_entity.type
_entity.pdbx_description
1 polymer ?
#
loop_
_entity_poly.entity_id
_entity_poly.type
_entity_poly.pdbx_seq_one_letter_code
_entity_poly.pdbx_strand_id
1 'polypeptide(L)'
;MGKRSAAIAAADEEANLSIELDEEGVCIKSDTVGGLEALAKELREVGVPIREASIGKVSRRDVRSAEASSDPLHRIIMAFSTEILEEAEEEISSSEAGVKHIGSDIIYRILEEREEWGRQGRKSLKRRAEKSWFTPDGSCSYQTTLSESLNRLL
;
A
#
# COMPACT_ATOMS: atom_id res chain seq x y z
N MET A 1 27.99 -35.72 -2.69
CA MET A 1 27.98 -34.25 -2.55
C MET A 1 28.54 -33.65 -3.83
N GLY A 2 27.91 -32.78 -4.61
CA GLY A 2 26.63 -32.09 -4.50
C GLY A 2 26.37 -31.40 -5.84
N LYS A 3 25.94 -32.14 -6.86
CA LYS A 3 25.55 -31.58 -8.18
C LYS A 3 24.07 -31.19 -8.24
N ARG A 4 23.54 -30.64 -7.15
CA ARG A 4 22.14 -30.18 -7.04
C ARG A 4 21.99 -28.69 -6.74
N SER A 5 23.07 -27.99 -6.37
CA SER A 5 23.01 -26.57 -6.03
C SER A 5 23.06 -25.63 -7.24
N ALA A 6 23.78 -25.99 -8.30
CA ALA A 6 23.94 -25.12 -9.47
C ALA A 6 22.67 -24.99 -10.34
N ALA A 7 21.83 -26.04 -10.41
CA ALA A 7 20.58 -26.00 -11.18
C ALA A 7 19.48 -25.18 -10.50
N ILE A 8 19.55 -25.03 -9.17
CA ILE A 8 18.62 -24.17 -8.42
C ILE A 8 19.01 -22.71 -8.59
N ALA A 9 20.30 -22.38 -8.60
CA ALA A 9 20.78 -21.02 -8.82
C ALA A 9 20.58 -20.50 -10.25
N ALA A 10 20.72 -21.36 -11.28
CA ALA A 10 20.48 -20.95 -12.67
C ALA A 10 18.99 -20.73 -12.99
N ALA A 11 18.08 -21.43 -12.30
CA ALA A 11 16.64 -21.18 -12.39
C ALA A 11 16.22 -19.91 -11.63
N ASP A 12 17.00 -19.51 -10.63
CA ASP A 12 16.84 -18.25 -9.89
C ASP A 12 17.30 -17.04 -10.72
N GLU A 13 18.31 -17.22 -11.58
CA GLU A 13 18.89 -16.14 -12.41
C GLU A 13 18.15 -15.89 -13.75
N GLU A 14 17.56 -16.91 -14.39
CA GLU A 14 16.80 -16.71 -15.65
C GLU A 14 15.39 -16.13 -15.43
N ALA A 15 14.95 -16.01 -14.18
CA ALA A 15 13.70 -15.37 -13.79
C ALA A 15 13.97 -14.08 -13.00
N ASN A 16 14.97 -13.29 -13.42
CA ASN A 16 15.32 -12.01 -12.80
C ASN A 16 14.23 -10.96 -13.07
N LEU A 17 13.07 -11.17 -12.49
CA LEU A 17 12.01 -10.20 -12.28
C LEU A 17 12.59 -9.20 -11.27
N SER A 18 13.37 -8.23 -11.74
CA SER A 18 14.09 -7.26 -10.88
C SER A 18 13.12 -6.19 -10.33
N ILE A 19 12.00 -6.64 -9.77
CA ILE A 19 11.11 -5.81 -8.98
C ILE A 19 11.76 -5.66 -7.62
N GLU A 20 12.29 -4.47 -7.35
CA GLU A 20 12.72 -4.11 -6.01
C GLU A 20 11.51 -4.22 -5.08
N LEU A 21 11.69 -4.81 -3.89
CA LEU A 21 10.67 -4.92 -2.86
C LEU A 21 11.12 -4.17 -1.62
N ASP A 22 10.18 -3.49 -0.98
CA ASP A 22 10.35 -2.74 0.26
C ASP A 22 9.74 -3.50 1.44
N GLU A 23 10.16 -3.19 2.66
CA GLU A 23 9.57 -3.79 3.87
C GLU A 23 8.10 -3.40 4.05
N GLU A 24 7.72 -2.18 3.66
CA GLU A 24 6.33 -1.68 3.69
C GLU A 24 5.95 -1.10 2.34
N GLY A 25 4.71 -1.32 1.91
CA GLY A 25 4.23 -0.88 0.61
C GLY A 25 2.99 -1.64 0.16
N VAL A 26 2.59 -1.39 -1.08
CA VAL A 26 1.41 -2.02 -1.69
C VAL A 26 1.72 -3.43 -2.17
N CYS A 27 0.67 -4.25 -2.30
CA CYS A 27 0.73 -5.55 -2.94
C CYS A 27 0.30 -5.43 -4.40
N ILE A 28 1.06 -5.99 -5.34
CA ILE A 28 0.76 -5.96 -6.78
C ILE A 28 0.57 -7.37 -7.36
N LYS A 29 -0.36 -7.49 -8.31
CA LYS A 29 -0.73 -8.74 -8.98
C LYS A 29 -0.90 -8.53 -10.48
N SER A 30 -0.55 -9.55 -11.27
CA SER A 30 -0.85 -9.56 -12.71
C SER A 30 -1.00 -10.99 -13.26
N ASP A 31 -1.57 -11.16 -14.43
CA ASP A 31 -1.65 -12.44 -15.16
C ASP A 31 -0.32 -12.84 -15.81
N THR A 32 0.52 -11.87 -16.13
CA THR A 32 1.76 -12.02 -16.89
C THR A 32 2.94 -11.35 -16.19
N VAL A 33 4.14 -11.88 -16.44
CA VAL A 33 5.41 -11.28 -15.99
C VAL A 33 5.54 -9.84 -16.50
N GLY A 34 5.34 -9.62 -17.81
CA GLY A 34 5.51 -8.29 -18.41
C GLY A 34 4.52 -7.25 -17.88
N GLY A 35 3.29 -7.66 -17.57
CA GLY A 35 2.31 -6.79 -16.93
C GLY A 35 2.71 -6.40 -15.50
N LEU A 36 3.25 -7.36 -14.74
CA LEU A 36 3.75 -7.12 -13.39
C LEU A 36 4.95 -6.18 -13.37
N GLU A 37 5.91 -6.36 -14.28
CA GLU A 37 7.08 -5.49 -14.44
C GLU A 37 6.68 -4.07 -14.86
N ALA A 38 5.75 -3.94 -15.81
CA ALA A 38 5.25 -2.65 -16.25
C ALA A 38 4.58 -1.90 -15.10
N LEU A 39 3.68 -2.56 -14.36
CA LEU A 39 3.04 -1.96 -13.19
C LEU A 39 4.06 -1.56 -12.12
N ALA A 40 5.03 -2.42 -11.82
CA ALA A 40 6.07 -2.15 -10.84
C ALA A 40 6.93 -0.94 -11.23
N LYS A 41 7.32 -0.83 -12.50
CA LYS A 41 8.10 0.29 -13.01
C LYS A 41 7.36 1.62 -12.84
N GLU A 42 6.11 1.68 -13.28
CA GLU A 42 5.32 2.91 -13.18
C GLU A 42 5.10 3.32 -11.71
N LEU A 43 4.90 2.34 -10.81
CA LEU A 43 4.81 2.59 -9.37
C LEU A 43 6.12 3.15 -8.78
N ARG A 44 7.27 2.67 -9.26
CA ARG A 44 8.57 3.22 -8.85
C ARG A 44 8.75 4.66 -9.33
N GLU A 45 8.33 4.97 -10.56
CA GLU A 45 8.39 6.34 -11.12
C GLU A 45 7.54 7.34 -10.32
N VAL A 46 6.39 6.90 -9.80
CA VAL A 46 5.54 7.73 -8.91
C VAL A 46 5.89 7.62 -7.42
N GLY A 47 6.96 6.92 -7.07
CA GLY A 47 7.48 6.82 -5.70
C GLY A 47 6.61 5.99 -4.76
N VAL A 48 5.93 4.97 -5.26
CA VAL A 48 5.08 4.06 -4.48
C VAL A 48 5.88 2.82 -4.13
N PRO A 49 6.12 2.53 -2.83
CA PRO A 49 6.86 1.35 -2.43
C PRO A 49 6.01 0.09 -2.65
N ILE A 50 6.67 -0.99 -3.05
CA ILE A 50 6.05 -2.27 -3.38
C ILE A 50 6.55 -3.28 -2.36
N ARG A 51 5.65 -3.88 -1.59
CA ARG A 51 6.02 -4.89 -0.58
C ARG A 51 6.00 -6.31 -1.15
N GLU A 52 5.04 -6.59 -2.01
CA GLU A 52 4.82 -7.92 -2.55
C GLU A 52 4.38 -7.81 -4.01
N ALA A 53 4.94 -8.67 -4.86
CA ALA A 53 4.58 -8.78 -6.26
C ALA A 53 4.41 -10.25 -6.63
N SER A 54 3.29 -10.62 -7.25
CA SER A 54 3.05 -12.00 -7.64
C SER A 54 2.17 -12.13 -8.89
N ILE A 55 2.21 -13.31 -9.49
CA ILE A 55 1.44 -13.63 -10.71
C ILE A 55 0.21 -14.47 -10.36
N GLY A 56 -0.87 -14.26 -11.11
CA GLY A 56 -2.11 -15.02 -11.01
C GLY A 56 -3.28 -14.17 -10.49
N LYS A 57 -4.38 -14.87 -10.17
CA LYS A 57 -5.60 -14.25 -9.64
C LYS A 57 -5.38 -13.73 -8.22
N VAL A 58 -6.16 -12.73 -7.82
CA VAL A 58 -6.20 -12.24 -6.44
C VAL A 58 -6.99 -13.23 -5.58
N SER A 59 -6.36 -13.73 -4.53
CA SER A 59 -6.85 -14.77 -3.64
C SER A 59 -7.01 -14.25 -2.22
N ARG A 60 -7.67 -15.04 -1.35
CA ARG A 60 -7.82 -14.69 0.07
C ARG A 60 -6.47 -14.48 0.79
N ARG A 61 -5.41 -15.17 0.35
CA ARG A 61 -4.05 -14.98 0.90
C ARG A 61 -3.53 -13.57 0.63
N ASP A 62 -3.79 -13.05 -0.57
CA ASP A 62 -3.31 -11.73 -0.97
C ASP A 62 -3.98 -10.64 -0.12
N VAL A 63 -5.28 -10.80 0.18
CA VAL A 63 -6.03 -9.94 1.10
C VAL A 63 -5.36 -9.91 2.47
N ARG A 64 -5.11 -11.07 3.06
CA ARG A 64 -4.46 -11.17 4.39
C ARG A 64 -3.04 -10.61 4.41
N SER A 65 -2.30 -10.74 3.31
CA SER A 65 -0.98 -10.14 3.21
C SER A 65 -1.07 -8.62 3.22
N ALA A 66 -2.01 -8.04 2.47
CA ALA A 66 -2.25 -6.60 2.47
C ALA A 66 -2.72 -6.08 3.84
N GLU A 67 -3.53 -6.85 4.59
CA GLU A 67 -3.94 -6.51 5.96
C GLU A 67 -2.78 -6.36 6.94
N ALA A 68 -1.72 -7.13 6.72
CA ALA A 68 -0.54 -7.14 7.59
C ALA A 68 0.29 -5.85 7.48
N SER A 69 0.02 -4.98 6.50
CA SER A 69 0.69 -3.69 6.41
C SER A 69 0.34 -2.78 7.59
N SER A 70 1.39 -2.18 8.14
CA SER A 70 1.31 -1.30 9.30
C SER A 70 0.64 0.04 8.97
N ASP A 71 0.84 0.55 7.75
CA ASP A 71 0.18 1.76 7.26
C ASP A 71 -1.17 1.41 6.61
N PRO A 72 -2.31 1.91 7.14
CA PRO A 72 -3.62 1.73 6.52
C PRO A 72 -3.70 2.21 5.06
N LEU A 73 -2.86 3.17 4.65
CA LEU A 73 -2.80 3.65 3.27
C LEU A 73 -2.11 2.67 2.32
N HIS A 74 -1.35 1.71 2.85
CA HIS A 74 -0.67 0.67 2.07
C HIS A 74 -1.45 -0.64 2.00
N ARG A 75 -2.60 -0.75 2.69
CA ARG A 75 -3.53 -1.89 2.63
C ARG A 75 -4.32 -1.90 1.31
N ILE A 76 -3.60 -1.99 0.20
CA ILE A 76 -4.13 -1.96 -1.16
C ILE A 76 -3.54 -3.12 -1.95
N ILE A 77 -4.41 -3.78 -2.73
CA ILE A 77 -4.02 -4.75 -3.75
C ILE A 77 -4.27 -4.13 -5.11
N MET A 78 -3.22 -3.99 -5.91
CA MET A 78 -3.27 -3.44 -7.27
C MET A 78 -3.12 -4.57 -8.29
N ALA A 79 -4.16 -4.83 -9.07
CA ALA A 79 -4.27 -5.97 -9.98
C ALA A 79 -4.31 -5.51 -11.44
N PHE A 80 -3.30 -5.89 -12.24
CA PHE A 80 -3.22 -5.58 -13.67
C PHE A 80 -3.58 -6.79 -14.54
N SER A 81 -4.64 -6.65 -15.32
CA SER A 81 -5.18 -7.68 -16.22
C SER A 81 -5.40 -9.06 -15.57
N THR A 82 -5.82 -9.05 -14.30
CA THR A 82 -6.11 -10.27 -13.55
C THR A 82 -7.39 -10.12 -12.75
N GLU A 83 -8.08 -11.25 -12.55
CA GLU A 83 -9.34 -11.31 -11.83
C GLU A 83 -9.12 -11.52 -10.33
N ILE A 84 -10.11 -11.10 -9.55
CA ILE A 84 -10.23 -11.43 -8.13
C ILE A 84 -11.13 -12.65 -7.95
N LEU A 85 -10.75 -13.55 -7.04
CA LEU A 85 -11.56 -14.71 -6.67
C LEU A 85 -12.65 -14.29 -5.68
N GLU A 86 -13.81 -14.96 -5.74
CA GLU A 86 -14.95 -14.71 -4.86
C GLU A 86 -14.57 -14.75 -3.37
N GLU A 87 -13.77 -15.74 -2.96
CA GLU A 87 -13.24 -15.86 -1.59
C GLU A 87 -12.41 -14.64 -1.12
N ALA A 88 -11.81 -13.90 -2.05
CA ALA A 88 -11.04 -12.70 -1.75
C ALA A 88 -11.96 -11.48 -1.64
N GLU A 89 -12.98 -11.38 -2.48
CA GLU A 89 -14.01 -10.35 -2.38
C GLU A 89 -14.79 -10.45 -1.06
N GLU A 90 -15.11 -11.67 -0.63
CA GLU A 90 -15.73 -11.95 0.65
C GLU A 90 -14.84 -11.52 1.83
N GLU A 91 -13.54 -11.83 1.79
CA GLU A 91 -12.59 -11.43 2.84
C GLU A 91 -12.46 -9.90 2.91
N ILE A 92 -12.37 -9.21 1.76
CA ILE A 92 -12.33 -7.73 1.71
C ILE A 92 -13.60 -7.13 2.31
N SER A 93 -14.76 -7.73 2.02
CA SER A 93 -16.06 -7.21 2.49
C SER A 93 -16.32 -7.50 3.96
N SER A 94 -15.79 -8.60 4.49
CA SER A 94 -15.97 -9.02 5.89
C SER A 94 -14.92 -8.45 6.84
N SER A 95 -13.75 -8.08 6.32
CA SER A 95 -12.65 -7.56 7.14
C SER A 95 -12.82 -6.08 7.49
N GLU A 96 -12.69 -5.78 8.78
CA GLU A 96 -12.61 -4.42 9.29
C GLU A 96 -11.21 -3.78 9.08
N ALA A 97 -10.25 -4.54 8.55
CA ALA A 97 -8.89 -4.06 8.32
C ALA A 97 -8.81 -2.99 7.22
N GLY A 98 -9.84 -2.87 6.38
CA GLY A 98 -9.98 -1.81 5.39
C GLY A 98 -9.09 -1.99 4.15
N VAL A 99 -8.87 -3.24 3.72
CA VAL A 99 -8.14 -3.52 2.47
C VAL A 99 -8.94 -3.04 1.27
N LYS A 100 -8.27 -2.38 0.34
CA LYS A 100 -8.87 -1.93 -0.92
C LYS A 100 -8.28 -2.71 -2.09
N HIS A 101 -9.14 -3.36 -2.89
CA HIS A 101 -8.75 -3.91 -4.18
C HIS A 101 -8.96 -2.87 -5.29
N ILE A 102 -7.98 -2.74 -6.19
CA ILE A 102 -8.00 -1.88 -7.37
C ILE A 102 -7.53 -2.74 -8.56
N GLY A 103 -8.42 -3.00 -9.50
CA GLY A 103 -8.14 -3.86 -10.66
C GLY A 103 -8.44 -3.17 -11.99
N SER A 104 -7.57 -3.33 -12.99
CA SER A 104 -7.84 -2.86 -14.35
C SER A 104 -6.95 -3.52 -15.40
N ASP A 105 -7.38 -3.49 -16.65
CA ASP A 105 -6.54 -3.84 -17.82
C ASP A 105 -5.68 -2.65 -18.30
N ILE A 106 -5.72 -1.51 -17.62
CA ILE A 106 -4.96 -0.30 -17.96
C ILE A 106 -4.24 0.23 -16.71
N ILE A 107 -2.91 0.24 -16.73
CA ILE A 107 -2.07 0.63 -15.57
C ILE A 107 -2.42 2.02 -15.04
N TYR A 108 -2.58 3.02 -15.92
CA TYR A 108 -2.89 4.38 -15.51
C TYR A 108 -4.20 4.50 -14.70
N ARG A 109 -5.22 3.69 -15.00
CA ARG A 109 -6.46 3.66 -14.21
C ARG A 109 -6.21 3.19 -12.78
N ILE A 110 -5.34 2.18 -12.63
CA ILE A 110 -4.96 1.64 -11.33
C ILE A 110 -4.22 2.71 -10.51
N LEU A 111 -3.30 3.45 -11.15
CA LEU A 111 -2.55 4.54 -10.51
C LEU A 111 -3.46 5.69 -10.08
N GLU A 112 -4.38 6.12 -10.96
CA GLU A 112 -5.35 7.17 -10.67
C GLU A 112 -6.27 6.79 -9.50
N GLU A 113 -6.84 5.58 -9.50
CA GLU A 113 -7.70 5.13 -8.40
C GLU A 113 -6.93 5.03 -7.08
N ARG A 114 -5.66 4.59 -7.11
CA ARG A 114 -4.78 4.55 -5.94
C ARG A 114 -4.45 5.94 -5.42
N GLU A 115 -4.20 6.91 -6.29
CA GLU A 115 -3.96 8.30 -5.88
C GLU A 115 -5.21 8.90 -5.22
N GLU A 116 -6.39 8.66 -5.80
CA GLU A 116 -7.66 9.11 -5.23
C GLU A 116 -7.92 8.47 -3.86
N TRP A 117 -7.65 7.17 -3.71
CA TRP A 117 -7.68 6.49 -2.40
C TRP A 117 -6.74 7.13 -1.39
N GLY A 118 -5.47 7.34 -1.76
CA GLY A 118 -4.47 7.96 -0.89
C GLY A 118 -4.85 9.39 -0.47
N ARG A 119 -5.54 10.12 -1.34
CA ARG A 119 -6.07 11.47 -1.07
C ARG A 119 -7.26 11.44 -0.11
N GLN A 120 -8.18 10.49 -0.29
CA GLN A 120 -9.32 10.29 0.62
C GLN A 120 -8.86 9.84 2.01
N GLY A 121 -7.92 8.89 2.08
CA GLY A 121 -7.32 8.41 3.32
C GLY A 121 -6.60 9.50 4.11
N ARG A 122 -5.83 10.37 3.43
CA ARG A 122 -5.18 11.52 4.09
C ARG A 122 -6.19 12.55 4.61
N LYS A 123 -7.27 12.81 3.86
CA LYS A 123 -8.35 13.71 4.31
C LYS A 123 -9.07 13.15 5.54
N SER A 124 -9.35 11.84 5.58
CA SER A 124 -10.04 11.21 6.71
C SER A 124 -9.15 11.19 7.96
N LEU A 125 -7.84 10.94 7.82
CA LEU A 125 -6.88 11.05 8.91
C LEU A 125 -6.80 12.48 9.46
N LYS A 126 -6.67 13.48 8.59
CA LYS A 126 -6.59 14.89 8.98
C LYS A 126 -7.85 15.32 9.75
N ARG A 127 -9.04 14.91 9.29
CA ARG A 127 -10.31 15.23 9.95
C ARG A 127 -10.47 14.54 11.32
N ARG A 128 -9.86 13.36 11.52
CA ARG A 128 -9.80 12.68 12.84
C ARG A 128 -8.82 13.39 13.77
N ALA A 129 -7.64 13.77 13.28
CA ALA A 129 -6.66 14.52 14.06
C ALA A 129 -7.20 15.90 14.48
N GLU A 130 -7.89 16.59 13.57
CA GLU A 130 -8.48 17.92 13.81
C GLU A 130 -9.66 17.86 14.81
N LYS A 131 -10.48 16.81 14.76
CA LYS A 131 -11.50 16.56 15.81
C LYS A 131 -10.88 16.19 17.16
N SER A 132 -9.75 15.49 17.17
CA SER A 132 -9.05 15.14 18.40
C SER A 132 -8.36 16.34 19.06
N TRP A 133 -8.14 17.43 18.32
CA TRP A 133 -7.53 18.66 18.83
C TRP A 133 -8.53 19.58 19.53
N PHE A 134 -9.82 19.45 19.21
CA PHE A 134 -10.90 20.14 19.90
C PHE A 134 -11.30 19.32 21.12
N THR A 135 -11.04 19.82 22.33
CA THR A 135 -11.57 19.19 23.55
C THR A 135 -13.10 19.33 23.59
N PRO A 136 -13.82 18.48 24.35
CA PRO A 136 -15.29 18.50 24.43
C PRO A 136 -15.89 19.85 24.87
N ASP A 137 -15.10 20.66 25.58
CA ASP A 137 -15.42 22.01 26.04
C ASP A 137 -15.18 23.11 24.98
N GLY A 138 -14.67 22.76 23.80
CA GLY A 138 -14.47 23.69 22.70
C GLY A 138 -13.25 24.59 22.81
N SER A 139 -12.34 24.33 23.75
CA SER A 139 -11.07 25.05 23.85
C SER A 139 -10.06 24.53 22.82
N CYS A 140 -9.36 25.46 22.18
CA CYS A 140 -8.24 25.17 21.29
C CYS A 140 -6.96 25.29 22.09
N SER A 141 -6.19 24.22 22.23
CA SER A 141 -4.89 24.22 22.92
C SER A 141 -3.79 24.85 22.05
N TYR A 142 -3.92 26.13 21.70
CA TYR A 142 -2.78 26.87 21.16
C TYR A 142 -1.66 26.89 22.20
N GLN A 143 -0.48 26.35 21.87
CA GLN A 143 0.73 26.65 22.65
C GLN A 143 1.00 28.15 22.58
N THR A 144 0.82 28.86 23.69
CA THR A 144 1.45 30.16 23.90
C THR A 144 2.95 29.93 24.07
N THR A 145 3.69 29.86 22.97
CA THR A 145 5.15 30.00 23.00
C THR A 145 5.51 31.24 22.20
N LEU A 146 5.51 32.41 22.88
CA LEU A 146 6.23 33.65 22.57
C LEU A 146 5.55 34.88 23.23
N SER A 147 5.48 34.93 24.56
CA SER A 147 5.48 36.20 25.31
C SER A 147 5.75 36.02 26.82
N GLU A 148 5.55 34.83 27.38
CA GLU A 148 5.83 34.56 28.81
C GLU A 148 7.32 34.37 29.16
N SER A 149 8.24 34.72 28.25
CA SER A 149 9.65 34.89 28.57
C SER A 149 10.03 36.33 28.96
N LEU A 150 9.08 37.28 28.99
CA LEU A 150 9.35 38.69 29.33
C LEU A 150 8.93 39.13 30.74
N ASN A 151 8.49 38.22 31.62
CA ASN A 151 8.14 38.58 33.01
C ASN A 151 9.02 37.90 34.08
N ARG A 152 10.23 37.46 33.67
CA ARG A 152 11.28 37.01 34.62
C ARG A 152 12.52 37.91 34.62
N LEU A 153 12.45 39.05 33.94
CA LEU A 153 13.46 40.10 33.91
C LEU A 153 12.77 41.43 33.63
N LEU A 154 12.03 41.92 34.63
CA LEU A 154 11.82 43.31 35.09
C LEU A 154 10.73 43.28 36.18
#